data_AF-S9U0F1-F1
#
_entry.id   AF-S9U0F1-F1
#
_cell.length_a   1.000
_cell.length_b   1.000
_cell.length_c   1.000
_cell.angle_alpha   90.00
_cell.angle_beta   90.00
_cell.angle_gamma   90.00
#
_symmetry.space_group_name_H-M   'P 1'
#
loop_
_entity.id
_entity.type
_entity.pdbx_description
1 polymer ?
#
loop_
_entity_poly.entity_id
_entity_poly.type
_entity_poly.pdbx_seq_one_letter_code
_entity_poly.pdbx_strand_id
1 'polypeptide(L)'
;MMLSSTTADLESQVKLLTEELAQSQAKLIQWKEKAKIGVDELRARVVSLTEDLTVSEKKRVQLEALVGTATSTTGVPAALAEREVRHALETASLYATALEGVSTSAWEYLGKSSTLEEYETYKRRTTMTLRLQTKNCESLQEQVSELTDKLQRLRGDLHSSEVAVRTRDEALATLSARLEAAESARQALEKQQASFLQGPNMEQVNRMDEQRERDLQRVRDEFMERESTLLAQHSDELTRLVSRYEEELQLTREEGEERAARALEQLRVLQLRQADSAAASASATRRDGAAYEELLNQQQKLEKEKLGLAEKVDRLMKEVQVLKSKERAPNHSTSEDAKKTENPQTLEEAKQIIFQKRQALVSMTEELWSVKKELMTLKQGASTTILPADALDGQQVAYLRSILLNLFSKYGDISVFMHTLPVIAMLLHIEPDELSPLYRKHPTFFQAK
;
A
#
# COMPACT_ATOMS: atom_id res chain seq x y z
N MET A 1 -4.66 31.59 27.25
CA MET A 1 -4.38 32.47 26.09
C MET A 1 -3.62 31.78 24.94
N MET A 2 -3.08 30.56 25.07
CA MET A 2 -2.34 29.93 23.96
C MET A 2 -3.19 29.17 22.92
N LEU A 3 -4.45 28.83 23.24
CA LEU A 3 -5.32 28.07 22.32
C LEU A 3 -5.93 28.91 21.18
N SER A 4 -5.97 30.24 21.31
CA SER A 4 -6.49 31.13 20.26
C SER A 4 -5.48 31.44 19.15
N SER A 5 -4.19 31.19 19.39
CA SER A 5 -3.13 31.40 18.42
C SER A 5 -3.09 30.31 17.35
N THR A 6 -3.38 29.07 17.74
CA THR A 6 -3.31 27.90 16.85
C THR A 6 -4.52 27.81 15.92
N THR A 7 -5.69 28.30 16.35
CA THR A 7 -6.90 28.31 15.51
C THR A 7 -6.81 29.36 14.40
N ALA A 8 -6.25 30.53 14.68
CA ALA A 8 -6.03 31.57 13.68
C ALA A 8 -5.02 31.15 12.60
N ASP A 9 -4.01 30.37 12.97
CA ASP A 9 -2.99 29.86 12.05
C ASP A 9 -3.52 28.70 11.18
N LEU A 10 -4.41 27.87 11.73
CA LEU A 10 -5.14 26.87 10.95
C LEU A 10 -6.09 27.52 9.94
N GLU A 11 -6.81 28.56 10.32
CA GLU A 11 -7.71 29.29 9.40
C GLU A 11 -6.95 29.98 8.27
N SER A 12 -5.75 30.51 8.53
CA SER A 12 -4.91 31.11 7.49
C SER A 12 -4.40 30.06 6.50
N GLN A 13 -3.97 28.90 6.99
CA GLN A 13 -3.52 27.78 6.15
C GLN A 13 -4.66 27.20 5.31
N VAL A 14 -5.86 27.04 5.88
CA VAL A 14 -7.04 26.57 5.13
C VAL A 14 -7.38 27.53 4.00
N LYS A 15 -7.32 28.86 4.23
CA LYS A 15 -7.54 29.85 3.17
C LYS A 15 -6.50 29.74 2.06
N LEU A 16 -5.22 29.61 2.42
CA LEU A 16 -4.13 29.46 1.47
C LEU A 16 -4.30 28.20 0.59
N LEU A 17 -4.64 27.06 1.21
CA LEU A 17 -4.92 25.81 0.50
C LEU A 17 -6.15 25.90 -0.40
N THR A 18 -7.21 26.60 0.03
CA THR A 18 -8.39 26.81 -0.83
C THR A 18 -8.08 27.69 -2.05
N GLU A 19 -7.19 28.67 -1.88
CA GLU A 19 -6.77 29.56 -2.96
C GLU A 19 -5.84 28.84 -3.95
N GLU A 20 -4.90 28.03 -3.45
CA GLU A 20 -4.06 27.14 -4.27
C GLU A 20 -4.89 26.10 -5.02
N LEU A 21 -5.91 25.51 -4.37
CA LEU A 21 -6.85 24.59 -5.02
C LEU A 21 -7.59 25.31 -6.16
N ALA A 22 -8.13 26.50 -5.92
CA ALA A 22 -8.83 27.28 -6.95
C ALA A 22 -7.91 27.63 -8.13
N GLN A 23 -6.65 28.02 -7.85
CA GLN A 23 -5.65 28.29 -8.89
C GLN A 23 -5.30 27.03 -9.69
N SER A 24 -5.16 25.88 -9.04
CA SER A 24 -4.86 24.61 -9.70
C SER A 24 -6.02 24.18 -10.62
N GLN A 25 -7.26 24.37 -10.19
CA GLN A 25 -8.46 24.10 -11.00
C GLN A 25 -8.55 25.04 -12.20
N ALA A 26 -8.26 26.34 -12.03
CA ALA A 26 -8.23 27.29 -13.14
C ALA A 26 -7.16 26.95 -14.18
N LYS A 27 -5.96 26.56 -13.74
CA LYS A 27 -4.88 26.10 -14.64
C LYS A 27 -5.29 24.84 -15.40
N LEU A 28 -5.96 23.90 -14.74
CA LEU A 28 -6.46 22.66 -15.36
C LEU A 28 -7.50 22.95 -16.45
N ILE A 29 -8.42 23.88 -16.21
CA ILE A 29 -9.41 24.32 -17.21
C ILE A 29 -8.69 24.95 -18.41
N GLN A 30 -7.72 25.83 -18.17
CA GLN A 30 -6.94 26.46 -19.23
C GLN A 30 -6.15 25.43 -20.06
N TRP A 31 -5.56 24.42 -19.40
CA TRP A 31 -4.85 23.34 -20.08
C TRP A 31 -5.78 22.47 -20.91
N LYS A 32 -6.98 22.15 -20.40
CA LYS A 32 -8.00 21.43 -21.16
C LYS A 32 -8.41 22.18 -22.42
N GLU A 33 -8.62 23.49 -22.32
CA GLU A 33 -8.99 24.30 -23.48
C GLU A 33 -7.85 24.37 -24.52
N LYS A 34 -6.61 24.59 -24.08
CA LYS A 34 -5.44 24.57 -24.99
C LYS A 34 -5.24 23.21 -25.66
N ALA A 35 -5.40 22.12 -24.91
CA ALA A 35 -5.29 20.78 -25.45
C ALA A 35 -6.40 20.50 -26.48
N LYS A 36 -7.63 20.95 -26.21
CA LYS A 36 -8.76 20.85 -27.13
C LYS A 36 -8.48 21.60 -28.44
N ILE A 37 -8.03 22.85 -28.36
CA ILE A 37 -7.64 23.65 -29.54
C ILE A 37 -6.57 22.91 -30.36
N GLY A 38 -5.51 22.41 -29.71
CA GLY A 38 -4.46 21.66 -30.42
C GLY A 38 -4.96 20.37 -31.08
N VAL A 39 -5.89 19.66 -30.44
CA VAL A 39 -6.53 18.47 -31.04
C VAL A 39 -7.41 18.86 -32.23
N ASP A 40 -8.16 19.95 -32.14
CA ASP A 40 -9.01 20.42 -33.23
C ASP A 40 -8.17 20.90 -34.43
N GLU A 41 -7.04 21.57 -34.20
CA GLU A 41 -6.05 21.92 -35.23
C GLU A 41 -5.45 20.69 -35.90
N LEU A 42 -5.06 19.67 -35.12
CA LEU A 42 -4.56 18.40 -35.66
C LEU A 42 -5.62 17.68 -36.48
N ARG A 43 -6.87 17.65 -36.03
CA ARG A 43 -8.00 17.08 -36.79
C ARG A 43 -8.20 17.81 -38.10
N ALA A 44 -8.22 19.14 -38.08
CA ALA A 44 -8.35 19.96 -39.30
C ALA A 44 -7.20 19.67 -40.29
N ARG A 45 -5.96 19.52 -39.79
CA ARG A 45 -4.80 19.21 -40.62
C ARG A 45 -4.85 17.80 -41.20
N VAL A 46 -5.33 16.81 -40.46
CA VAL A 46 -5.54 15.45 -40.97
C VAL A 46 -6.59 15.47 -42.10
N VAL A 47 -7.69 16.20 -41.94
CA VAL A 47 -8.71 16.35 -42.99
C VAL A 47 -8.10 16.97 -44.25
N SER A 48 -7.39 18.10 -44.12
CA SER A 48 -6.72 18.76 -45.24
C SER A 48 -5.70 17.86 -45.95
N LEU A 49 -4.86 17.13 -45.20
CA LEU A 49 -3.88 16.21 -45.78
C LEU A 49 -4.55 15.01 -46.47
N THR A 50 -5.69 14.55 -45.95
CA THR A 50 -6.47 13.47 -46.57
C THR A 50 -7.07 13.96 -47.88
N GLU A 51 -7.60 15.19 -47.92
CA GLU A 51 -8.09 15.81 -49.16
C GLU A 51 -6.96 15.95 -50.19
N ASP A 52 -5.79 16.46 -49.80
CA ASP A 52 -4.61 16.55 -50.68
C ASP A 52 -4.17 15.18 -51.22
N LEU A 53 -4.20 14.14 -50.38
CA LEU A 53 -3.91 12.77 -50.79
C LEU A 53 -4.91 12.30 -51.86
N THR A 54 -6.21 12.51 -51.64
CA THR A 54 -7.22 12.12 -52.64
C THR A 54 -7.08 12.88 -53.96
N VAL A 55 -6.66 14.15 -53.91
CA VAL A 55 -6.37 14.95 -55.13
C VAL A 55 -5.14 14.40 -55.84
N SER A 56 -4.09 14.05 -55.08
CA SER A 56 -2.87 13.45 -55.63
C SER A 56 -3.14 12.09 -56.26
N GLU A 57 -3.92 11.22 -55.61
CA GLU A 57 -4.31 9.91 -56.14
C GLU A 57 -5.12 10.05 -57.42
N LYS A 58 -6.08 10.99 -57.48
CA LYS A 58 -6.82 11.29 -58.72
C LYS A 58 -5.88 11.71 -59.85
N LYS A 59 -4.88 12.56 -59.58
CA LYS A 59 -3.86 12.95 -60.57
C LYS A 59 -3.00 11.76 -61.01
N ARG A 60 -2.61 10.89 -60.08
CA ARG A 60 -1.86 9.67 -60.40
C ARG A 60 -2.65 8.75 -61.31
N VAL A 61 -3.92 8.51 -61.01
CA VAL A 61 -4.81 7.68 -61.85
C VAL A 61 -4.99 8.32 -63.23
N GLN A 62 -5.14 9.64 -63.32
CA GLN A 62 -5.20 10.35 -64.61
C GLN A 62 -3.90 10.20 -65.42
N LEU A 63 -2.74 10.31 -64.78
CA LEU A 63 -1.44 10.12 -65.43
C LEU A 63 -1.24 8.66 -65.86
N GLU A 64 -1.60 7.69 -65.03
CA GLU A 64 -1.56 6.26 -65.38
C GLU A 64 -2.47 5.96 -66.58
N ALA A 65 -3.65 6.57 -66.66
CA ALA A 65 -4.53 6.45 -67.82
C ALA A 65 -3.94 7.09 -69.10
N LEU A 66 -3.25 8.23 -68.99
CA LEU A 66 -2.55 8.88 -70.11
C LEU A 66 -1.35 8.05 -70.60
N VAL A 67 -0.58 7.48 -69.68
CA VAL A 67 0.54 6.58 -70.01
C VAL A 67 0.03 5.27 -70.62
N GLY A 68 -1.03 4.68 -70.05
CA GLY A 68 -1.68 3.49 -70.56
C GLY A 68 -2.24 3.68 -71.98
N THR A 69 -2.84 4.84 -72.28
CA THR A 69 -3.34 5.18 -73.62
C THR A 69 -2.22 5.47 -74.63
N ALA A 70 -1.11 6.11 -74.21
CA ALA A 70 0.07 6.31 -75.06
C ALA A 70 0.75 4.98 -75.44
N THR A 71 0.86 4.05 -74.49
CA THR A 71 1.43 2.71 -74.74
C THR A 71 0.55 1.79 -75.58
N SER A 72 -0.77 2.04 -75.64
CA SER A 72 -1.71 1.24 -76.45
C SER A 72 -1.96 1.81 -77.86
N THR A 73 -1.70 3.11 -78.10
CA THR A 73 -1.80 3.71 -79.45
C THR A 73 -0.48 3.70 -80.22
N THR A 74 0.67 3.56 -79.54
CA THR A 74 1.97 3.36 -80.17
C THR A 74 2.61 2.09 -79.61
N GLY A 75 2.23 0.94 -80.16
CA GLY A 75 2.78 -0.37 -79.81
C GLY A 75 4.23 -0.55 -80.26
N VAL A 76 5.11 0.40 -79.94
CA VAL A 76 6.54 0.32 -80.20
C VAL A 76 7.25 0.14 -78.86
N PRO A 77 7.80 -1.04 -78.55
CA PRO A 77 8.56 -1.24 -77.32
C PRO A 77 9.74 -0.26 -77.30
N ALA A 78 10.06 0.30 -76.12
CA ALA A 78 11.15 1.26 -75.93
C ALA A 78 12.51 0.78 -76.50
N ALA A 79 12.70 -0.53 -76.62
CA ALA A 79 13.87 -1.15 -77.27
C ALA A 79 13.95 -0.94 -78.80
N LEU A 80 12.82 -0.74 -79.48
CA LEU A 80 12.75 -0.47 -80.92
C LEU A 80 13.06 1.00 -81.24
N ALA A 81 12.59 1.92 -80.39
CA ALA A 81 12.92 3.35 -80.51
C ALA A 81 14.42 3.62 -80.30
N GLU A 82 15.06 2.97 -79.32
CA GLU A 82 16.53 3.05 -79.16
C GLU A 82 17.30 2.44 -80.34
N ARG A 83 16.76 1.40 -80.97
CA ARG A 83 17.39 0.75 -82.13
C ARG A 83 17.27 1.59 -83.40
N GLU A 84 16.13 2.22 -83.63
CA GLU A 84 15.91 3.12 -84.78
C GLU A 84 16.73 4.40 -84.66
N VAL A 85 16.85 5.00 -83.47
CA VAL A 85 17.70 6.18 -83.25
C VAL A 85 19.17 5.85 -83.48
N ARG A 86 19.64 4.68 -83.03
CA ARG A 86 21.03 4.22 -83.24
C ARG A 86 21.32 3.93 -84.72
N HIS A 87 20.37 3.33 -85.44
CA HIS A 87 20.48 3.02 -86.88
C HIS A 87 20.37 4.28 -87.77
N ALA A 88 19.60 5.29 -87.36
CA ALA A 88 19.53 6.58 -88.05
C ALA A 88 20.83 7.39 -87.87
N LEU A 89 21.46 7.32 -86.69
CA LEU A 89 22.76 7.95 -86.44
C LEU A 89 23.89 7.28 -87.23
N GLU A 90 23.91 5.95 -87.31
CA GLU A 90 24.90 5.22 -88.10
C GLU A 90 24.76 5.47 -89.60
N THR A 91 23.53 5.47 -90.12
CA THR A 91 23.30 5.78 -91.55
C THR A 91 23.61 7.22 -91.91
N ALA A 92 23.31 8.20 -91.04
CA ALA A 92 23.73 9.58 -91.23
C ALA A 92 25.27 9.74 -91.27
N SER A 93 26.01 8.97 -90.46
CA SER A 93 27.49 8.99 -90.47
C SER A 93 28.08 8.41 -91.77
N LEU A 94 27.44 7.40 -92.35
CA LEU A 94 27.83 6.80 -93.63
C LEU A 94 27.53 7.72 -94.82
N TYR A 95 26.45 8.50 -94.77
CA TYR A 95 26.17 9.51 -95.80
C TYR A 95 27.14 10.71 -95.72
N ALA A 96 27.55 11.13 -94.52
CA ALA A 96 28.54 12.20 -94.35
C ALA A 96 29.91 11.82 -94.94
N THR A 97 30.35 10.58 -94.71
CA THR A 97 31.62 10.06 -95.28
C THR A 97 31.55 9.81 -96.79
N ALA A 98 30.38 9.42 -97.33
CA ALA A 98 30.17 9.28 -98.77
C ALA A 98 30.17 10.64 -99.51
N LEU A 99 29.65 11.71 -98.90
CA LEU A 99 29.65 13.06 -99.48
C LEU A 99 31.05 13.69 -99.52
N GLU A 100 31.92 13.39 -98.56
CA GLU A 100 33.33 13.82 -98.59
C GLU A 100 34.11 13.17 -99.74
N GLY A 101 33.80 11.93 -100.12
CA GLY A 101 34.43 11.22 -101.24
C GLY A 101 33.98 11.68 -102.64
N VAL A 102 32.76 12.21 -102.77
CA VAL A 102 32.22 12.72 -104.05
C VAL A 102 32.68 14.17 -104.33
N SER A 103 33.04 14.91 -103.27
CA SER A 103 33.52 16.29 -103.36
C SER A 103 34.86 16.44 -104.08
N THR A 104 35.73 15.43 -104.11
CA THR A 104 37.06 15.54 -104.72
C THR A 104 37.13 15.10 -106.19
N SER A 105 36.19 14.28 -106.67
CA SER A 105 36.22 13.73 -108.04
C SER A 105 35.36 14.50 -109.05
N ALA A 106 34.40 15.32 -108.60
CA ALA A 106 33.52 16.07 -109.49
C ALA A 106 34.17 17.34 -110.11
N TRP A 107 35.30 17.82 -109.59
CA TRP A 107 35.93 19.06 -110.05
C TRP A 107 36.91 18.88 -111.22
N GLU A 108 37.36 17.66 -111.50
CA GLU A 108 38.29 17.41 -112.61
C GLU A 108 37.62 17.39 -113.99
N TYR A 109 36.28 17.28 -114.07
CA TYR A 109 35.57 17.18 -115.34
C TYR A 109 34.89 18.47 -115.84
N LEU A 110 34.90 19.58 -115.09
CA LEU A 110 34.25 20.84 -115.46
C LEU A 110 35.19 21.90 -116.09
N GLY A 111 36.47 21.58 -116.29
CA GLY A 111 37.50 22.54 -116.69
C GLY A 111 37.63 22.88 -118.19
N LYS A 112 36.60 22.69 -119.04
CA LYS A 112 36.76 22.88 -120.50
C LYS A 112 35.77 23.82 -121.22
N SER A 113 34.91 24.58 -120.52
CA SER A 113 34.02 25.53 -121.23
C SER A 113 33.47 26.71 -120.40
N SER A 114 34.20 27.24 -119.42
CA SER A 114 33.79 28.48 -118.74
C SER A 114 34.90 29.52 -118.77
N THR A 115 34.52 30.79 -118.89
CA THR A 115 35.47 31.90 -118.87
C THR A 115 36.08 32.03 -117.46
N LEU A 116 37.35 32.43 -117.36
CA LEU A 116 38.12 32.50 -116.09
C LEU A 116 37.35 33.27 -114.97
N GLU A 117 36.54 34.26 -115.34
CA GLU A 117 35.71 35.05 -114.41
C GLU A 117 34.52 34.26 -113.81
N GLU A 118 33.92 33.35 -114.57
CA GLU A 118 32.85 32.46 -114.09
C GLU A 118 33.38 31.45 -113.08
N TYR A 119 34.61 30.98 -113.27
CA TYR A 119 35.29 30.11 -112.31
C TYR A 119 35.63 30.84 -110.99
N GLU A 120 36.15 32.08 -111.08
CA GLU A 120 36.42 32.94 -109.92
C GLU A 120 35.15 33.23 -109.10
N THR A 121 34.04 33.57 -109.77
CA THR A 121 32.76 33.84 -109.10
C THR A 121 32.15 32.58 -108.48
N TYR A 122 32.24 31.44 -109.16
CA TYR A 122 31.83 30.15 -108.61
C TYR A 122 32.65 29.79 -107.37
N LYS A 123 33.99 29.92 -107.41
CA LYS A 123 34.87 29.70 -106.26
C LYS A 123 34.48 30.55 -105.06
N ARG A 124 34.23 31.86 -105.26
CA ARG A 124 33.79 32.76 -104.18
C ARG A 124 32.44 32.32 -103.59
N ARG A 125 31.46 31.97 -104.43
CA ARG A 125 30.16 31.45 -103.98
C ARG A 125 30.32 30.17 -103.16
N THR A 126 31.09 29.20 -103.65
CA THR A 126 31.34 27.94 -102.95
C THR A 126 32.03 28.17 -101.60
N THR A 127 33.04 29.03 -101.53
CA THR A 127 33.69 29.36 -100.25
C THR A 127 32.75 30.05 -99.27
N MET A 128 31.84 30.91 -99.74
CA MET A 128 30.83 31.56 -98.89
C MET A 128 29.81 30.55 -98.37
N THR A 129 29.32 29.65 -99.24
CA THR A 129 28.39 28.58 -98.85
C THR A 129 29.03 27.64 -97.83
N LEU A 130 30.29 27.24 -98.04
CA LEU A 130 31.03 26.43 -97.07
C LEU A 130 31.17 27.14 -95.72
N ARG A 131 31.54 28.43 -95.70
CA ARG A 131 31.61 29.21 -94.44
C ARG A 131 30.27 29.27 -93.71
N LEU A 132 29.16 29.45 -94.43
CA LEU A 132 27.83 29.44 -93.84
C LEU A 132 27.46 28.06 -93.30
N GLN A 133 27.80 26.99 -94.03
CA GLN A 133 27.60 25.61 -93.56
C GLN A 133 28.43 25.34 -92.31
N THR A 134 29.70 25.73 -92.26
CA THR A 134 30.55 25.58 -91.07
C THR A 134 29.94 26.31 -89.87
N LYS A 135 29.50 27.56 -90.03
CA LYS A 135 28.84 28.31 -88.94
C LYS A 135 27.53 27.66 -88.48
N ASN A 136 26.75 27.10 -89.40
CA ASN A 136 25.54 26.36 -89.05
C ASN A 136 25.88 25.07 -88.30
N CYS A 137 26.91 24.34 -88.71
CA CYS A 137 27.40 23.15 -88.02
C CYS A 137 27.91 23.50 -86.61
N GLU A 138 28.69 24.57 -86.46
CA GLU A 138 29.17 25.07 -85.16
C GLU A 138 28.00 25.46 -84.24
N SER A 139 27.00 26.20 -84.76
CA SER A 139 25.82 26.60 -83.98
C SER A 139 24.97 25.39 -83.57
N LEU A 140 24.79 24.40 -84.46
CA LEU A 140 24.10 23.16 -84.12
C LEU A 140 24.90 22.35 -83.09
N GLN A 141 26.22 22.31 -83.20
CA GLN A 141 27.09 21.63 -82.25
C GLN A 141 27.02 22.27 -80.86
N GLU A 142 27.01 23.61 -80.79
CA GLU A 142 26.82 24.36 -79.55
C GLU A 142 25.46 24.03 -78.92
N GLN A 143 24.36 24.06 -79.69
CA GLN A 143 23.03 23.68 -79.21
C GLN A 143 22.97 22.23 -78.72
N VAL A 144 23.59 21.29 -79.44
CA VAL A 144 23.67 19.88 -79.02
C VAL A 144 24.44 19.76 -77.71
N SER A 145 25.54 20.50 -77.53
CA SER A 145 26.30 20.51 -76.28
C SER A 145 25.47 21.08 -75.12
N GLU A 146 24.77 22.20 -75.33
CA GLU A 146 23.89 22.78 -74.31
C GLU A 146 22.72 21.85 -73.92
N LEU A 147 22.11 21.19 -74.91
CA LEU A 147 21.03 20.23 -74.65
C LEU A 147 21.55 19.00 -73.93
N THR A 148 22.76 18.54 -74.25
CA THR A 148 23.41 17.43 -73.55
C THR A 148 23.68 17.78 -72.10
N ASP A 149 24.22 18.97 -71.82
CA ASP A 149 24.45 19.48 -70.47
C ASP A 149 23.13 19.62 -69.69
N LYS A 150 22.08 20.16 -70.32
CA LYS A 150 20.74 20.27 -69.71
C LYS A 150 20.17 18.89 -69.37
N LEU A 151 20.27 17.92 -70.28
CA LEU A 151 19.84 16.53 -70.03
C LEU A 151 20.63 15.89 -68.88
N GLN A 152 21.95 16.13 -68.81
CA GLN A 152 22.78 15.59 -67.74
C GLN A 152 22.40 16.19 -66.38
N ARG A 153 22.14 17.50 -66.30
CA ARG A 153 21.65 18.15 -65.08
C ARG A 153 20.29 17.60 -64.64
N LEU A 154 19.33 17.52 -65.56
CA LEU A 154 18.00 16.97 -65.27
C LEU A 154 18.05 15.50 -64.83
N ARG A 155 18.97 14.70 -65.39
CA ARG A 155 19.22 13.33 -64.92
C ARG A 155 19.79 13.30 -63.50
N GLY A 156 20.70 14.21 -63.18
CA GLY A 156 21.23 14.37 -61.82
C GLY A 156 20.15 14.75 -60.82
N ASP A 157 19.30 15.72 -61.17
CA ASP A 157 18.18 16.17 -60.34
C ASP A 157 17.17 15.04 -60.13
N LEU A 158 16.80 14.32 -61.19
CA LEU A 158 15.91 13.15 -61.12
C LEU A 158 16.49 12.08 -60.19
N HIS A 159 17.78 11.77 -60.31
CA HIS A 159 18.43 10.78 -59.46
C HIS A 159 18.46 11.23 -57.99
N SER A 160 18.76 12.51 -57.72
CA SER A 160 18.70 13.06 -56.36
C SER A 160 17.29 13.00 -55.77
N SER A 161 16.27 13.25 -56.59
CA SER A 161 14.86 13.14 -56.21
C SER A 161 14.47 11.70 -55.92
N GLU A 162 14.92 10.74 -56.73
CA GLU A 162 14.69 9.31 -56.51
C GLU A 162 15.30 8.82 -55.19
N VAL A 163 16.53 9.25 -54.87
CA VAL A 163 17.18 8.97 -53.59
C VAL A 163 16.40 9.59 -52.43
N ALA A 164 15.98 10.86 -52.56
CA ALA A 164 15.16 11.52 -51.54
C ALA A 164 13.83 10.79 -51.28
N VAL A 165 13.15 10.33 -52.33
CA VAL A 165 11.91 9.53 -52.21
C VAL A 165 12.18 8.21 -51.50
N ARG A 166 13.24 7.47 -51.87
CA ARG A 166 13.62 6.23 -51.19
C ARG A 166 13.89 6.44 -49.70
N THR A 167 14.67 7.46 -49.33
CA THR A 167 14.95 7.75 -47.92
C THR A 167 13.68 8.11 -47.14
N ARG A 168 12.73 8.80 -47.78
CA ARG A 168 11.42 9.10 -47.18
C ARG A 168 10.59 7.83 -46.98
N ASP A 169 10.59 6.94 -47.96
CA ASP A 169 9.82 5.70 -47.89
C ASP A 169 10.40 4.75 -46.82
N GLU A 170 11.73 4.69 -46.67
CA GLU A 170 12.40 4.02 -45.55
C GLU A 170 11.99 4.63 -44.20
N ALA A 171 11.99 5.96 -44.08
CA ALA A 171 11.54 6.63 -42.86
C ALA A 171 10.07 6.31 -42.54
N LEU A 172 9.19 6.33 -43.53
CA LEU A 172 7.78 5.94 -43.38
C LEU A 172 7.63 4.48 -42.92
N ALA A 173 8.41 3.56 -43.47
CA ALA A 173 8.41 2.15 -43.05
C ALA A 173 8.87 1.99 -41.59
N THR A 174 9.87 2.76 -41.14
CA THR A 174 10.27 2.71 -39.72
C THR A 174 9.22 3.30 -38.78
N LEU A 175 8.52 4.36 -39.22
CA LEU A 175 7.44 4.97 -38.44
C LEU A 175 6.21 4.06 -38.37
N SER A 176 5.85 3.38 -39.46
CA SER A 176 4.75 2.39 -39.44
C SER A 176 5.06 1.22 -38.52
N ALA A 177 6.28 0.68 -38.56
CA ALA A 177 6.70 -0.39 -37.65
C ALA A 177 6.67 0.05 -36.17
N ARG A 178 7.07 1.29 -35.87
CA ARG A 178 6.95 1.85 -34.51
C ARG A 178 5.50 2.05 -34.07
N LEU A 179 4.63 2.45 -34.99
CA LEU A 179 3.20 2.60 -34.72
C LEU A 179 2.57 1.24 -34.38
N GLU A 180 2.82 0.21 -35.19
CA GLU A 180 2.36 -1.16 -34.93
C GLU A 180 2.87 -1.69 -33.58
N ALA A 181 4.14 -1.46 -33.26
CA ALA A 181 4.71 -1.82 -31.97
C ALA A 181 3.99 -1.10 -30.81
N ALA A 182 3.73 0.21 -30.94
CA ALA A 182 3.01 0.98 -29.94
C ALA A 182 1.55 0.52 -29.77
N GLU A 183 0.86 0.21 -30.87
CA GLU A 183 -0.50 -0.34 -30.86
C GLU A 183 -0.56 -1.71 -30.19
N SER A 184 0.41 -2.59 -30.48
CA SER A 184 0.50 -3.90 -29.83
C SER A 184 0.75 -3.77 -28.32
N ALA A 185 1.61 -2.84 -27.90
CA ALA A 185 1.86 -2.55 -26.49
C ALA A 185 0.61 -1.97 -25.80
N ARG A 186 -0.14 -1.11 -26.50
CA ARG A 186 -1.42 -0.57 -26.00
C ARG A 186 -2.45 -1.68 -25.80
N GLN A 187 -2.60 -2.59 -26.76
CA GLN A 187 -3.50 -3.74 -26.65
C GLN A 187 -3.09 -4.67 -25.51
N ALA A 188 -1.79 -4.89 -25.29
CA ALA A 188 -1.30 -5.68 -24.17
C ALA A 188 -1.64 -5.02 -22.83
N LEU A 189 -1.47 -3.70 -22.73
CA LEU A 189 -1.84 -2.93 -21.54
C LEU A 189 -3.35 -2.91 -21.30
N GLU A 190 -4.16 -2.78 -22.35
CA GLU A 190 -5.63 -2.89 -22.27
C GLU A 190 -6.05 -4.28 -21.78
N LYS A 191 -5.42 -5.36 -22.28
CA LYS A 191 -5.67 -6.74 -21.78
C LYS A 191 -5.25 -6.89 -20.31
N GLN A 192 -4.11 -6.32 -19.92
CA GLN A 192 -3.67 -6.33 -18.54
C GLN A 192 -4.64 -5.56 -17.64
N GLN A 193 -5.08 -4.37 -18.05
CA GLN A 193 -6.09 -3.59 -17.34
C GLN A 193 -7.43 -4.32 -17.26
N ALA A 194 -7.88 -4.96 -18.34
CA ALA A 194 -9.07 -5.79 -18.33
C ALA A 194 -8.95 -6.95 -17.33
N SER A 195 -7.77 -7.58 -17.22
CA SER A 195 -7.50 -8.62 -16.22
C SER A 195 -7.43 -8.10 -14.78
N PHE A 196 -7.06 -6.84 -14.57
CA PHE A 196 -7.12 -6.21 -13.24
C PHE A 196 -8.54 -5.74 -12.88
N LEU A 197 -9.32 -5.33 -13.87
CA LEU A 197 -10.72 -4.90 -13.70
C LEU A 197 -11.68 -6.08 -13.59
N GLN A 198 -11.37 -7.22 -14.21
CA GLN A 198 -11.85 -8.51 -13.73
C GLN A 198 -11.23 -8.70 -12.35
N GLY A 199 -11.94 -8.26 -11.32
CA GLY A 199 -11.56 -8.52 -9.94
C GLY A 199 -11.30 -10.02 -9.70
N PRO A 200 -10.73 -10.38 -8.53
CA PRO A 200 -10.53 -11.78 -8.17
C PRO A 200 -11.84 -12.54 -8.44
N ASN A 201 -11.72 -13.73 -9.06
CA ASN A 201 -12.87 -14.52 -9.46
C ASN A 201 -13.85 -14.64 -8.28
N MET A 202 -14.95 -13.89 -8.31
CA MET A 202 -15.85 -13.76 -7.17
C MET A 202 -16.45 -15.10 -6.80
N GLU A 203 -16.57 -16.04 -7.75
CA GLU A 203 -16.97 -17.41 -7.46
C GLU A 203 -15.93 -18.14 -6.61
N GLN A 204 -14.63 -17.92 -6.85
CA GLN A 204 -13.57 -18.52 -6.05
C GLN A 204 -13.53 -17.92 -4.65
N VAL A 205 -13.72 -16.60 -4.52
CA VAL A 205 -13.82 -15.91 -3.22
C VAL A 205 -15.02 -16.44 -2.45
N ASN A 206 -16.20 -16.50 -3.07
CA ASN A 206 -17.41 -17.03 -2.44
C ASN A 206 -17.23 -18.50 -1.99
N ARG A 207 -16.57 -19.35 -2.80
CA ARG A 207 -16.27 -20.74 -2.41
C ARG A 207 -15.35 -20.81 -1.19
N MET A 208 -14.35 -19.94 -1.09
CA MET A 208 -13.46 -19.87 0.07
C MET A 208 -14.20 -19.36 1.32
N ASP A 209 -15.06 -18.36 1.15
CA ASP A 209 -15.87 -17.81 2.25
C ASP A 209 -16.86 -18.85 2.77
N GLU A 210 -17.57 -19.55 1.89
CA GLU A 210 -18.46 -20.66 2.27
C GLU A 210 -17.69 -21.79 2.97
N GLN A 211 -16.47 -22.10 2.54
CA GLN A 211 -15.65 -23.12 3.18
C GLN A 211 -15.22 -22.67 4.58
N ARG A 212 -14.82 -21.40 4.74
CA ARG A 212 -14.47 -20.81 6.03
C ARG A 212 -15.66 -20.79 6.98
N GLU A 213 -16.85 -20.44 6.50
CA GLU A 213 -18.08 -20.46 7.30
C GLU A 213 -18.40 -21.89 7.78
N ARG A 214 -18.25 -22.89 6.90
CA ARG A 214 -18.43 -24.30 7.26
C ARG A 214 -17.44 -24.75 8.35
N ASP A 215 -16.18 -24.36 8.24
CA ASP A 215 -15.16 -24.72 9.24
C ASP A 215 -15.40 -24.00 10.58
N LEU A 216 -15.81 -22.73 10.56
CA LEU A 216 -16.21 -22.00 11.77
C LEU A 216 -17.42 -22.64 12.45
N GLN A 217 -18.40 -23.07 11.68
CA GLN A 217 -19.57 -23.75 12.23
C GLN A 217 -19.18 -25.08 12.87
N ARG A 218 -18.31 -25.87 12.23
CA ARG A 218 -17.78 -27.11 12.81
C ARG A 218 -17.09 -26.87 14.16
N VAL A 219 -16.23 -25.86 14.24
CA VAL A 219 -15.53 -25.53 15.50
C VAL A 219 -16.51 -25.09 16.59
N ARG A 220 -17.56 -24.34 16.23
CA ARG A 220 -18.62 -23.96 17.18
C ARG A 220 -19.36 -25.19 17.70
N ASP A 221 -19.75 -26.10 16.81
CA ASP A 221 -20.48 -27.31 17.18
C ASP A 221 -19.62 -28.20 18.09
N GLU A 222 -18.33 -28.37 17.77
CA GLU A 222 -17.37 -29.08 18.63
C GLU A 222 -17.19 -28.42 20.00
N PHE A 223 -17.16 -27.08 20.05
CA PHE A 223 -17.06 -26.35 21.31
C PHE A 223 -18.31 -26.57 22.17
N MET A 224 -19.50 -26.46 21.57
CA MET A 224 -20.77 -26.71 22.27
C MET A 224 -20.88 -28.15 22.78
N GLU A 225 -20.39 -29.13 22.01
CA GLU A 225 -20.34 -30.53 22.43
C GLU A 225 -19.39 -30.73 23.62
N ARG A 226 -18.19 -30.15 23.57
CA ARG A 226 -17.23 -30.18 24.69
C ARG A 226 -17.75 -29.46 25.94
N GLU A 227 -18.42 -28.33 25.77
CA GLU A 227 -19.02 -27.59 26.89
C GLU A 227 -20.18 -28.39 27.52
N SER A 228 -21.07 -28.95 26.70
CA SER A 228 -22.18 -29.79 27.16
C SER A 228 -21.69 -31.02 27.94
N THR A 229 -20.67 -31.70 27.44
CA THR A 229 -20.08 -32.86 28.12
C THR A 229 -19.41 -32.48 29.45
N LEU A 230 -18.70 -31.35 29.50
CA LEU A 230 -18.08 -30.85 30.73
C LEU A 230 -19.13 -30.44 31.77
N LEU A 231 -20.21 -29.76 31.34
CA LEU A 231 -21.33 -29.42 32.19
C LEU A 231 -22.02 -30.66 32.77
N ALA A 232 -22.22 -31.70 31.97
CA ALA A 232 -22.78 -32.97 32.43
C ALA A 232 -21.87 -33.66 33.46
N GLN A 233 -20.54 -33.68 33.22
CA GLN A 233 -19.58 -34.21 34.19
C GLN A 233 -19.61 -33.45 35.51
N HIS A 234 -19.63 -32.10 35.45
CA HIS A 234 -19.71 -31.26 36.64
C HIS A 234 -21.03 -31.49 37.40
N SER A 235 -22.17 -31.64 36.69
CA SER A 235 -23.44 -31.95 37.36
C SER A 235 -23.40 -33.31 38.04
N ASP A 236 -22.83 -34.33 37.40
CA ASP A 236 -22.69 -35.67 37.97
C ASP A 236 -21.79 -35.67 39.22
N GLU A 237 -20.70 -34.91 39.19
CA GLU A 237 -19.80 -34.75 40.34
C GLU A 237 -20.49 -34.04 41.50
N LEU A 238 -21.25 -32.98 41.23
CA LEU A 238 -22.05 -32.28 42.25
C LEU A 238 -23.10 -33.22 42.85
N THR A 239 -23.81 -33.98 42.03
CA THR A 239 -24.80 -34.96 42.53
C THR A 239 -24.12 -36.03 43.38
N ARG A 240 -22.97 -36.58 42.95
CA ARG A 240 -22.20 -37.56 43.75
C ARG A 240 -21.72 -36.98 45.07
N LEU A 241 -21.27 -35.73 45.07
CA LEU A 241 -20.80 -35.06 46.28
C LEU A 241 -21.96 -34.81 47.25
N VAL A 242 -23.12 -34.38 46.75
CA VAL A 242 -24.34 -34.21 47.55
C VAL A 242 -24.76 -35.55 48.16
N SER A 243 -24.81 -36.63 47.37
CA SER A 243 -25.15 -37.96 47.90
C SER A 243 -24.19 -38.41 49.00
N ARG A 244 -22.88 -38.20 48.84
CA ARG A 244 -21.89 -38.50 49.89
C ARG A 244 -22.10 -37.67 51.16
N TYR A 245 -22.35 -36.37 51.02
CA TYR A 245 -22.65 -35.52 52.17
C TYR A 245 -23.96 -35.93 52.87
N GLU A 246 -24.98 -36.33 52.13
CA GLU A 246 -26.23 -36.85 52.69
C GLU A 246 -26.01 -38.16 53.46
N GLU A 247 -25.20 -39.07 52.93
CA GLU A 247 -24.78 -40.31 53.60
C GLU A 247 -24.00 -40.00 54.90
N GLU A 248 -23.02 -39.10 54.87
CA GLU A 248 -22.27 -38.67 56.06
C GLU A 248 -23.19 -38.00 57.10
N LEU A 249 -24.16 -37.20 56.66
CA LEU A 249 -25.16 -36.60 57.55
C LEU A 249 -26.07 -37.66 58.18
N GLN A 250 -26.43 -38.71 57.44
CA GLN A 250 -27.20 -39.84 58.00
C GLN A 250 -26.37 -40.59 59.04
N LEU A 251 -25.12 -40.94 58.73
CA LEU A 251 -24.22 -41.62 59.67
C LEU A 251 -23.99 -40.80 60.94
N THR A 252 -23.74 -39.50 60.83
CA THR A 252 -23.56 -38.63 62.01
C THR A 252 -24.82 -38.48 62.85
N ARG A 253 -26.01 -38.52 62.23
CA ARG A 253 -27.29 -38.58 62.95
C ARG A 253 -27.47 -39.90 63.67
N GLU A 254 -27.24 -41.03 63.00
CA GLU A 254 -27.31 -42.37 63.59
C GLU A 254 -26.34 -42.51 64.76
N GLU A 255 -25.08 -42.08 64.61
CA GLU A 255 -24.11 -42.05 65.70
C GLU A 255 -24.56 -41.13 66.85
N GLY A 256 -25.18 -39.99 66.54
CA GLY A 256 -25.74 -39.07 67.52
C GLY A 256 -26.89 -39.71 68.32
N GLU A 257 -27.80 -40.40 67.64
CA GLU A 257 -28.90 -41.15 68.22
C GLU A 257 -28.39 -42.33 69.06
N GLU A 258 -27.41 -43.08 68.57
CA GLU A 258 -26.76 -44.15 69.33
C GLU A 258 -26.06 -43.62 70.59
N ARG A 259 -25.32 -42.50 70.49
CA ARG A 259 -24.69 -41.86 71.66
C ARG A 259 -25.73 -41.40 72.67
N ALA A 260 -26.84 -40.81 72.20
CA ALA A 260 -27.95 -40.42 73.06
C ALA A 260 -28.62 -41.63 73.73
N ALA A 261 -28.85 -42.72 72.99
CA ALA A 261 -29.41 -43.96 73.52
C ALA A 261 -28.48 -44.58 74.58
N ARG A 262 -27.17 -44.66 74.31
CA ARG A 262 -26.17 -45.13 75.28
C ARG A 262 -26.12 -44.24 76.54
N ALA A 263 -26.20 -42.92 76.39
CA ALA A 263 -26.22 -41.99 77.52
C ALA A 263 -27.50 -42.14 78.37
N LEU A 264 -28.67 -42.29 77.75
CA LEU A 264 -29.92 -42.56 78.44
C LEU A 264 -29.88 -43.89 79.20
N GLU A 265 -29.28 -44.93 78.61
CA GLU A 265 -29.12 -46.23 79.26
C GLU A 265 -28.15 -46.15 80.45
N GLN A 266 -27.02 -45.44 80.30
CA GLN A 266 -26.10 -45.17 81.42
C GLN A 266 -26.78 -44.39 82.55
N LEU A 267 -27.60 -43.38 82.22
CA LEU A 267 -28.39 -42.64 83.21
C LEU A 267 -29.39 -43.55 83.94
N ARG A 268 -30.07 -44.46 83.23
CA ARG A 268 -30.95 -45.46 83.87
C ARG A 268 -30.19 -46.38 84.82
N VAL A 269 -29.02 -46.87 84.42
CA VAL A 269 -28.15 -47.71 85.27
C VAL A 269 -27.68 -46.93 86.51
N LEU A 270 -27.30 -45.65 86.35
CA LEU A 270 -26.93 -44.79 87.47
C LEU A 270 -28.11 -44.48 88.39
N GLN A 271 -29.32 -44.27 87.86
CA GLN A 271 -30.54 -44.06 88.64
C GLN A 271 -30.91 -45.30 89.45
N LEU A 272 -30.77 -46.51 88.88
CA LEU A 272 -30.98 -47.76 89.61
C LEU A 272 -29.96 -47.91 90.75
N ARG A 273 -28.67 -47.63 90.50
CA ARG A 273 -27.63 -47.59 91.54
C ARG A 273 -27.87 -46.51 92.61
N GLN A 274 -28.39 -45.36 92.21
CA GLN A 274 -28.72 -44.28 93.13
C GLN A 274 -29.95 -44.61 93.97
N ALA A 275 -30.97 -45.28 93.42
CA ALA A 275 -32.11 -45.80 94.17
C ALA A 275 -31.67 -46.83 95.23
N ASP A 276 -30.68 -47.67 94.92
CA ASP A 276 -30.06 -48.57 95.89
C ASP A 276 -29.27 -47.83 96.99
N SER A 277 -28.68 -46.66 96.66
CA SER A 277 -27.96 -45.80 97.62
C SER A 277 -28.85 -44.80 98.39
N ALA A 278 -30.04 -44.49 97.87
CA ALA A 278 -30.98 -43.52 98.43
C ALA A 278 -31.66 -44.04 99.72
N ALA A 279 -31.56 -45.34 100.00
CA ALA A 279 -31.90 -45.88 101.31
C ALA A 279 -30.96 -45.38 102.44
N ALA A 280 -29.79 -44.81 102.11
CA ALA A 280 -28.79 -44.35 103.09
C ALA A 280 -28.62 -42.83 103.22
N SER A 281 -29.13 -41.99 102.29
CA SER A 281 -28.75 -40.56 102.21
C SER A 281 -29.89 -39.54 102.20
N ALA A 282 -31.09 -39.91 102.65
CA ALA A 282 -32.25 -39.00 102.74
C ALA A 282 -32.10 -37.84 103.76
N SER A 283 -30.96 -37.70 104.44
CA SER A 283 -30.71 -36.67 105.45
C SER A 283 -29.84 -35.49 104.98
N ALA A 284 -29.18 -35.56 103.82
CA ALA A 284 -28.23 -34.53 103.37
C ALA A 284 -28.86 -33.41 102.52
N THR A 285 -29.89 -33.71 101.73
CA THR A 285 -30.48 -32.79 100.74
C THR A 285 -31.26 -31.60 101.32
N ARG A 286 -31.61 -31.60 102.62
CA ARG A 286 -32.28 -30.45 103.25
C ARG A 286 -31.33 -29.29 103.61
N ARG A 287 -30.02 -29.54 103.74
CA ARG A 287 -29.05 -28.49 104.07
C ARG A 287 -28.61 -27.66 102.87
N ASP A 288 -28.50 -28.28 101.70
CA ASP A 288 -27.99 -27.60 100.50
C ASP A 288 -29.03 -26.67 99.86
N GLY A 289 -30.32 -26.95 100.03
CA GLY A 289 -31.41 -26.06 99.59
C GLY A 289 -31.37 -24.69 100.29
N ALA A 290 -31.05 -24.66 101.59
CA ALA A 290 -30.93 -23.42 102.35
C ALA A 290 -29.70 -22.59 101.93
N ALA A 291 -28.58 -23.25 101.62
CA ALA A 291 -27.38 -22.57 101.12
C ALA A 291 -27.61 -21.97 99.71
N TYR A 292 -28.39 -22.64 98.87
CA TYR A 292 -28.75 -22.13 97.55
C TYR A 292 -29.69 -20.91 97.62
N GLU A 293 -30.68 -20.93 98.53
CA GLU A 293 -31.54 -19.77 98.79
C GLU A 293 -30.76 -18.56 99.33
N GLU A 294 -29.76 -18.79 100.18
CA GLU A 294 -28.88 -17.73 100.69
C GLU A 294 -28.01 -17.13 99.58
N LEU A 295 -27.49 -17.95 98.66
CA LEU A 295 -26.72 -17.49 97.50
C LEU A 295 -27.60 -16.66 96.53
N LEU A 296 -28.84 -17.09 96.29
CA LEU A 296 -29.78 -16.37 95.42
C LEU A 296 -30.13 -14.98 96.02
N ASN A 297 -30.31 -14.92 97.34
CA ASN A 297 -30.54 -13.67 98.06
C ASN A 297 -29.31 -12.74 98.01
N GLN A 298 -28.09 -13.29 98.10
CA GLN A 298 -26.85 -12.53 97.93
C GLN A 298 -26.71 -11.97 96.51
N GLN A 299 -27.05 -12.75 95.49
CA GLN A 299 -27.05 -12.28 94.10
C GLN A 299 -28.05 -11.12 93.89
N GLN A 300 -29.28 -11.25 94.40
CA GLN A 300 -30.26 -10.17 94.32
C GLN A 300 -29.83 -8.91 95.07
N LYS A 301 -29.13 -9.07 96.21
CA LYS A 301 -28.57 -7.94 96.95
C LYS A 301 -27.48 -7.23 96.15
N LEU A 302 -26.58 -7.99 95.52
CA LEU A 302 -25.53 -7.44 94.65
C LEU A 302 -26.10 -6.76 93.40
N GLU A 303 -27.18 -7.29 92.81
CA GLU A 303 -27.88 -6.64 91.70
C GLU A 303 -28.51 -5.31 92.11
N LYS A 304 -29.14 -5.25 93.30
CA LYS A 304 -29.66 -3.99 93.86
C LYS A 304 -28.54 -2.98 94.16
N GLU A 305 -27.41 -3.44 94.69
CA GLU A 305 -26.23 -2.60 94.93
C GLU A 305 -25.62 -2.09 93.62
N LYS A 306 -25.53 -2.93 92.58
CA LYS A 306 -25.09 -2.56 91.24
C LYS A 306 -26.01 -1.50 90.62
N LEU A 307 -27.32 -1.65 90.79
CA LEU A 307 -28.31 -0.69 90.29
C LEU A 307 -28.20 0.65 91.05
N GLY A 308 -28.04 0.60 92.38
CA GLY A 308 -27.80 1.79 93.20
C GLY A 308 -26.45 2.48 92.91
N LEU A 309 -25.42 1.72 92.53
CA LEU A 309 -24.14 2.26 92.06
C LEU A 309 -24.28 2.89 90.66
N ALA A 310 -25.03 2.28 89.75
CA ALA A 310 -25.32 2.85 88.44
C ALA A 310 -26.06 4.20 88.57
N GLU A 311 -27.05 4.29 89.46
CA GLU A 311 -27.74 5.56 89.76
C GLU A 311 -26.82 6.62 90.38
N LYS A 312 -25.82 6.22 91.17
CA LYS A 312 -24.80 7.13 91.70
C LYS A 312 -23.83 7.58 90.61
N VAL A 313 -23.42 6.69 89.71
CA VAL A 313 -22.60 7.01 88.55
C VAL A 313 -23.35 7.95 87.62
N ASP A 314 -24.65 7.74 87.38
CA ASP A 314 -25.47 8.67 86.60
C ASP A 314 -25.64 10.03 87.27
N ARG A 315 -25.76 10.06 88.60
CA ARG A 315 -25.74 11.32 89.37
C ARG A 315 -24.40 12.05 89.23
N LEU A 316 -23.29 11.33 89.39
CA LEU A 316 -21.95 11.89 89.22
C LEU A 316 -21.69 12.31 87.77
N MET A 317 -22.17 11.57 86.77
CA MET A 317 -22.09 11.96 85.36
C MET A 317 -22.91 13.23 85.09
N LYS A 318 -24.10 13.36 85.68
CA LYS A 318 -24.88 14.60 85.61
C LYS A 318 -24.17 15.76 86.30
N GLU A 319 -23.56 15.55 87.46
CA GLU A 319 -22.74 16.57 88.14
C GLU A 319 -21.50 16.96 87.33
N VAL A 320 -20.78 15.99 86.76
CA VAL A 320 -19.66 16.21 85.85
C VAL A 320 -20.12 16.94 84.59
N GLN A 321 -21.31 16.66 84.07
CA GLN A 321 -21.88 17.35 82.92
C GLN A 321 -22.31 18.79 83.25
N VAL A 322 -22.83 19.04 84.46
CA VAL A 322 -23.10 20.40 84.99
C VAL A 322 -21.81 21.18 85.20
N LEU A 323 -20.73 20.53 85.69
CA LEU A 323 -19.41 21.16 85.82
C LEU A 323 -18.78 21.45 84.44
N LYS A 324 -18.88 20.50 83.50
CA LYS A 324 -18.39 20.61 82.13
C LYS A 324 -19.15 21.65 81.30
N SER A 325 -20.45 21.85 81.57
CA SER A 325 -21.26 22.93 80.96
C SER A 325 -21.05 24.30 81.62
N LYS A 326 -20.45 24.37 82.82
CA LYS A 326 -20.05 25.62 83.48
C LYS A 326 -18.65 26.11 83.07
N GLU A 327 -17.82 25.24 82.49
CA GLU A 327 -16.45 25.55 82.04
C GLU A 327 -16.25 25.65 80.52
N ARG A 328 -17.23 25.33 79.68
CA ARG A 328 -17.07 25.44 78.20
C ARG A 328 -18.38 25.65 77.47
N ALA A 329 -18.55 26.86 76.92
CA ALA A 329 -19.23 27.04 75.64
C ALA A 329 -18.32 26.49 74.51
N PRO A 330 -18.87 26.13 73.34
CA PRO A 330 -19.71 24.97 73.09
C PRO A 330 -18.98 23.88 72.27
N ASN A 331 -19.48 22.65 72.43
CA ASN A 331 -19.37 21.44 71.60
C ASN A 331 -18.06 20.63 71.72
N HIS A 332 -18.00 19.47 72.42
CA HIS A 332 -18.70 18.18 72.23
C HIS A 332 -18.56 17.65 70.79
N SER A 333 -18.18 16.40 70.51
CA SER A 333 -17.90 15.23 71.35
C SER A 333 -17.39 14.09 70.46
N THR A 334 -16.53 13.27 71.02
CA THR A 334 -16.41 11.83 70.74
C THR A 334 -17.78 11.15 70.71
N SER A 335 -18.10 10.37 69.66
CA SER A 335 -18.46 8.94 69.77
C SER A 335 -18.95 8.40 68.42
N GLU A 336 -18.63 7.12 68.21
CA GLU A 336 -19.41 6.10 67.50
C GLU A 336 -19.47 6.03 65.97
N ASP A 337 -19.13 4.80 65.55
CA ASP A 337 -19.71 4.00 64.49
C ASP A 337 -19.50 4.35 63.01
N ALA A 338 -19.21 3.25 62.31
CA ALA A 338 -19.60 2.97 60.95
C ALA A 338 -19.15 3.95 59.86
N LYS A 339 -18.25 3.43 59.01
CA LYS A 339 -18.27 3.58 57.54
C LYS A 339 -18.46 5.03 57.00
N LYS A 340 -17.37 5.53 56.41
CA LYS A 340 -17.24 6.68 55.49
C LYS A 340 -17.11 8.05 56.16
N THR A 341 -15.95 8.69 56.00
CA THR A 341 -15.77 9.91 55.17
C THR A 341 -14.32 10.38 55.22
N GLU A 342 -13.73 10.65 54.06
CA GLU A 342 -12.30 10.93 53.83
C GLU A 342 -11.88 12.39 54.09
N ASN A 343 -12.60 13.15 54.93
CA ASN A 343 -12.32 14.59 55.11
C ASN A 343 -11.94 14.95 56.55
N PRO A 344 -10.69 15.39 56.81
CA PRO A 344 -10.24 15.83 58.14
C PRO A 344 -10.91 17.15 58.53
N GLN A 345 -11.42 17.23 59.76
CA GLN A 345 -12.07 18.44 60.29
C GLN A 345 -11.11 19.35 61.08
N THR A 346 -9.92 18.86 61.42
CA THR A 346 -8.89 19.65 62.11
C THR A 346 -7.50 19.50 61.46
N LEU A 347 -6.66 20.53 61.61
CA LEU A 347 -5.31 20.56 61.03
C LEU A 347 -4.42 19.40 61.53
N GLU A 348 -4.58 18.99 62.79
CA GLU A 348 -3.79 17.89 63.34
C GLU A 348 -4.26 16.51 62.84
N GLU A 349 -5.56 16.32 62.64
CA GLU A 349 -6.07 15.13 61.94
C GLU A 349 -5.58 15.07 60.50
N ALA A 350 -5.56 16.20 59.79
CA ALA A 350 -5.04 16.28 58.43
C ALA A 350 -3.55 15.89 58.38
N LYS A 351 -2.73 16.38 59.32
CA LYS A 351 -1.31 16.00 59.41
C LYS A 351 -1.13 14.52 59.72
N GLN A 352 -1.94 13.95 60.60
CA GLN A 352 -1.86 12.54 60.97
C GLN A 352 -2.31 11.62 59.82
N ILE A 353 -3.38 11.99 59.09
CA ILE A 353 -3.82 11.28 57.87
C ILE A 353 -2.76 11.37 56.79
N ILE A 354 -2.18 12.55 56.55
CA ILE A 354 -1.09 12.72 55.57
C ILE A 354 0.11 11.85 55.94
N PHE A 355 0.48 11.78 57.22
CA PHE A 355 1.57 10.94 57.70
C PHE A 355 1.28 9.45 57.45
N GLN A 356 0.09 8.96 57.80
CA GLN A 356 -0.32 7.58 57.57
C GLN A 356 -0.39 7.23 56.08
N LYS A 357 -0.94 8.12 55.25
CA LYS A 357 -0.99 7.93 53.79
C LYS A 357 0.41 7.92 53.18
N ARG A 358 1.33 8.76 53.67
CA ARG A 358 2.74 8.73 53.25
C ARG A 358 3.42 7.42 53.64
N GLN A 359 3.18 6.93 54.85
CA GLN A 359 3.74 5.65 55.30
C GLN A 359 3.21 4.46 54.50
N ALA A 360 1.90 4.43 54.21
CA ALA A 360 1.29 3.42 53.37
C ALA A 360 1.81 3.47 51.92
N LEU A 361 2.05 4.67 51.38
CA LEU A 361 2.62 4.85 50.05
C LEU A 361 4.06 4.34 49.98
N VAL A 362 4.88 4.63 50.99
CA VAL A 362 6.26 4.09 51.08
C VAL A 362 6.24 2.55 51.12
N SER A 363 5.39 1.96 51.96
CA SER A 363 5.21 0.49 52.03
C SER A 363 4.82 -0.11 50.68
N MET A 364 3.81 0.47 50.00
CA MET A 364 3.41 -0.02 48.67
C MET A 364 4.50 0.15 47.62
N THR A 365 5.29 1.22 47.67
CA THR A 365 6.41 1.39 46.73
C THR A 365 7.52 0.37 46.96
N GLU A 366 7.80 0.01 48.21
CA GLU A 366 8.75 -1.05 48.56
C GLU A 366 8.26 -2.42 48.10
N GLU A 367 6.98 -2.74 48.31
CA GLU A 367 6.35 -3.97 47.83
C GLU A 367 6.38 -4.08 46.30
N LEU A 368 6.00 -3.01 45.58
CA LEU A 368 6.06 -2.97 44.11
C LEU A 368 7.50 -3.13 43.60
N TRP A 369 8.48 -2.56 44.31
CA TRP A 369 9.88 -2.70 43.94
C TRP A 369 10.39 -4.13 44.20
N SER A 370 9.95 -4.77 45.28
CA SER A 370 10.22 -6.19 45.56
C SER A 370 9.65 -7.09 44.47
N VAL A 371 8.37 -6.92 44.11
CA VAL A 371 7.70 -7.68 43.05
C VAL A 371 8.37 -7.46 41.69
N LYS A 372 8.77 -6.22 41.36
CA LYS A 372 9.52 -5.93 40.13
C LYS A 372 10.89 -6.62 40.12
N LYS A 373 11.58 -6.66 41.26
CA LYS A 373 12.87 -7.35 41.40
C LYS A 373 12.69 -8.86 41.24
N GLU A 374 11.67 -9.44 41.85
CA GLU A 374 11.29 -10.85 41.68
C GLU A 374 10.96 -11.18 40.22
N LEU A 375 10.20 -10.31 39.54
CA LEU A 375 9.85 -10.47 38.12
C LEU A 375 11.07 -10.34 37.21
N MET A 376 12.01 -9.45 37.52
CA MET A 376 13.29 -9.35 36.81
C MET A 376 14.16 -10.59 37.02
N THR A 377 14.18 -11.17 38.23
CA THR A 377 14.88 -12.43 38.50
C THR A 377 14.21 -13.63 37.85
N LEU A 378 12.88 -13.67 37.78
CA LEU A 378 12.13 -14.68 37.03
C LEU A 378 12.38 -14.56 35.52
N LYS A 379 12.44 -13.33 35.00
CA LYS A 379 12.75 -13.06 33.59
C LYS A 379 14.18 -13.47 33.24
N GLN A 380 15.14 -13.25 34.13
CA GLN A 380 16.53 -13.67 33.95
C GLN A 380 16.70 -15.20 34.13
N GLY A 381 15.92 -15.84 35.00
CA GLY A 381 15.89 -17.30 35.18
C GLY A 381 15.18 -18.06 34.07
N ALA A 382 14.22 -17.44 33.38
CA ALA A 382 13.50 -18.02 32.24
C ALA A 382 14.25 -17.86 30.89
N SER A 383 15.40 -17.19 30.86
CA SER A 383 16.13 -16.87 29.61
C SER A 383 17.06 -17.98 29.10
N THR A 384 17.07 -19.18 29.67
CA THR A 384 17.89 -20.33 29.21
C THR A 384 17.12 -21.51 28.64
N THR A 385 15.81 -21.41 28.46
CA THR A 385 15.00 -22.49 27.85
C THR A 385 13.97 -21.91 26.90
N ILE A 386 14.40 -21.76 25.65
CA ILE A 386 13.67 -22.01 24.40
C ILE A 386 12.14 -21.90 24.48
N LEU A 387 11.62 -20.92 23.72
CA LEU A 387 10.24 -20.64 23.22
C LEU A 387 9.33 -19.76 24.12
N PRO A 388 8.32 -19.08 23.53
CA PRO A 388 8.24 -18.39 22.23
C PRO A 388 7.62 -16.98 22.36
N ALA A 389 8.02 -16.04 21.51
CA ALA A 389 7.25 -14.82 21.31
C ALA A 389 7.29 -14.43 19.82
N ASP A 390 6.14 -14.56 19.19
CA ASP A 390 5.80 -14.12 17.86
C ASP A 390 6.24 -12.67 17.59
N ALA A 391 7.07 -12.50 16.57
CA ALA A 391 6.83 -11.51 15.51
C ALA A 391 7.75 -11.85 14.34
N LEU A 392 7.19 -12.55 13.36
CA LEU A 392 7.76 -13.02 12.09
C LEU A 392 8.62 -14.30 12.17
N ASP A 393 8.10 -15.34 11.52
CA ASP A 393 8.83 -16.54 11.18
C ASP A 393 10.11 -16.18 10.41
N GLY A 394 11.21 -16.91 10.62
CA GLY A 394 12.50 -16.65 9.95
C GLY A 394 12.37 -16.65 8.43
N GLN A 395 11.41 -17.42 7.91
CA GLN A 395 11.07 -17.43 6.48
C GLN A 395 10.36 -16.13 6.03
N GLN A 396 9.51 -15.55 6.88
CA GLN A 396 8.84 -14.27 6.60
C GLN A 396 9.83 -13.10 6.66
N VAL A 397 10.78 -13.13 7.60
CA VAL A 397 11.88 -12.15 7.67
C VAL A 397 12.74 -12.23 6.41
N ALA A 398 13.12 -13.44 5.97
CA ALA A 398 13.87 -13.62 4.73
C ALA A 398 13.10 -13.12 3.49
N TYR A 399 11.79 -13.39 3.44
CA TYR A 399 10.94 -12.91 2.35
C TYR A 399 10.84 -11.38 2.31
N LEU A 400 10.61 -10.74 3.47
CA LEU A 400 10.59 -9.28 3.62
C LEU A 400 11.92 -8.63 3.25
N ARG A 401 13.05 -9.23 3.66
CA ARG A 401 14.39 -8.79 3.24
C ARG A 401 14.49 -8.77 1.72
N SER A 402 14.09 -9.87 1.05
CA SER A 402 14.16 -9.96 -0.41
C SER A 402 13.27 -8.93 -1.13
N ILE A 403 12.06 -8.69 -0.61
CA ILE A 403 11.12 -7.73 -1.19
C ILE A 403 11.66 -6.31 -1.07
N LEU A 404 12.15 -5.94 0.11
CA LEU A 404 12.67 -4.60 0.37
C LEU A 404 13.92 -4.34 -0.46
N LEU A 405 14.85 -5.30 -0.54
CA LEU A 405 16.02 -5.22 -1.44
C LEU A 405 15.60 -5.06 -2.91
N ASN A 406 14.58 -5.77 -3.36
CA ASN A 406 14.08 -5.67 -4.73
C ASN A 406 13.38 -4.32 -5.00
N LEU A 407 12.58 -3.82 -4.04
CA LEU A 407 11.94 -2.51 -4.09
C LEU A 407 12.98 -1.40 -4.18
N PHE A 408 13.98 -1.40 -3.30
CA PHE A 408 15.07 -0.43 -3.34
C PHE A 408 15.91 -0.53 -4.61
N SER A 409 16.02 -1.71 -5.22
CA SER A 409 16.70 -1.85 -6.50
C SER A 409 15.91 -1.24 -7.68
N LYS A 410 14.58 -1.16 -7.58
CA LYS A 410 13.67 -0.69 -8.64
C LYS A 410 13.27 0.77 -8.49
N TYR A 411 13.09 1.26 -7.26
CA TYR A 411 12.70 2.64 -6.96
C TYR A 411 13.93 3.43 -6.52
N GLY A 412 14.55 4.10 -7.51
CA GLY A 412 15.83 4.79 -7.37
C GLY A 412 15.76 6.20 -6.77
N ASP A 413 14.89 6.44 -5.77
CA ASP A 413 14.96 7.71 -5.04
C ASP A 413 16.09 7.63 -4.00
N ILE A 414 17.23 8.23 -4.37
CA ILE A 414 18.47 8.22 -3.59
C ILE A 414 18.25 8.84 -2.20
N SER A 415 17.37 9.84 -2.08
CA SER A 415 17.13 10.55 -0.83
C SER A 415 16.43 9.68 0.22
N VAL A 416 15.36 9.00 -0.19
CA VAL A 416 14.59 8.09 0.66
C VAL A 416 15.43 6.88 1.04
N PHE A 417 16.21 6.36 0.09
CA PHE A 417 17.08 5.21 0.30
C PHE A 417 18.13 5.46 1.39
N MET A 418 18.82 6.61 1.37
CA MET A 418 19.87 6.92 2.35
C MET A 418 19.35 7.05 3.79
N HIS A 419 18.10 7.49 3.97
CA HIS A 419 17.50 7.63 5.30
C HIS A 419 16.82 6.35 5.81
N THR A 420 16.27 5.53 4.92
CA THR A 420 15.48 4.35 5.31
C THR A 420 16.30 3.07 5.40
N LEU A 421 17.35 2.92 4.57
CA LEU A 421 18.16 1.71 4.55
C LEU A 421 18.85 1.40 5.89
N PRO A 422 19.48 2.36 6.61
CA PRO A 422 20.13 2.06 7.89
C PRO A 422 19.12 1.59 8.94
N VAL A 423 17.92 2.17 8.95
CA VAL A 423 16.85 1.81 9.88
C VAL A 423 16.33 0.40 9.59
N ILE A 424 16.12 0.07 8.31
CA ILE A 424 15.64 -1.25 7.88
C ILE A 424 16.70 -2.32 8.09
N ALA A 425 17.97 -2.03 7.78
CA ALA A 425 19.08 -2.94 8.01
C ALA A 425 19.23 -3.29 9.50
N MET A 426 19.03 -2.30 10.38
CA MET A 426 19.03 -2.49 11.83
C MET A 426 17.82 -3.28 12.32
N LEU A 427 16.61 -2.99 11.83
CA LEU A 427 15.38 -3.69 12.26
C LEU A 427 15.35 -5.14 11.78
N LEU A 428 15.78 -5.41 10.55
CA LEU A 428 15.72 -6.73 9.95
C LEU A 428 17.03 -7.52 10.06
N HIS A 429 18.06 -6.97 10.71
CA HIS A 429 19.39 -7.59 10.84
C HIS A 429 19.94 -8.04 9.47
N ILE A 430 19.97 -7.11 8.51
CA ILE A 430 20.48 -7.38 7.15
C ILE A 430 22.01 -7.42 7.20
N GLU A 431 22.60 -8.52 6.73
CA GLU A 431 24.05 -8.66 6.66
C GLU A 431 24.63 -7.78 5.53
N PRO A 432 25.84 -7.22 5.71
CA PRO A 432 26.48 -6.38 4.69
C PRO A 432 26.70 -7.11 3.36
N ASP A 433 26.81 -8.44 3.39
CA ASP A 433 26.94 -9.27 2.20
C ASP A 433 25.67 -9.26 1.33
N GLU A 434 24.49 -9.17 1.95
CA GLU A 434 23.19 -9.09 1.26
C GLU A 434 22.96 -7.72 0.58
N LEU A 435 23.64 -6.66 1.06
CA LEU A 435 23.57 -5.30 0.50
C LEU A 435 24.55 -5.08 -0.66
N SER A 436 25.59 -5.90 -0.77
CA SER A 436 26.60 -5.85 -1.84
C SER A 436 26.04 -5.80 -3.28
N PRO A 437 25.00 -6.58 -3.66
CA PRO A 437 24.41 -6.52 -4.99
C PRO A 437 23.72 -5.19 -5.27
N LEU A 438 23.16 -4.57 -4.23
CA LEU A 438 22.44 -3.32 -4.34
C LEU A 438 23.41 -2.14 -4.52
N TYR A 439 24.53 -2.15 -3.78
CA TYR A 439 25.61 -1.18 -3.96
C TYR A 439 26.28 -1.27 -5.33
N ARG A 440 26.39 -2.46 -5.92
CA ARG A 440 26.91 -2.63 -7.29
C ARG A 440 25.99 -2.03 -8.35
N LYS A 441 24.66 -2.09 -8.16
CA LYS A 441 23.69 -1.57 -9.13
C LYS A 441 23.60 -0.04 -9.10
N HIS A 442 23.85 0.57 -7.94
CA HIS A 442 23.70 2.01 -7.73
C HIS A 442 24.93 2.61 -7.03
N PRO A 443 26.04 2.80 -7.76
CA PRO A 443 27.31 3.25 -7.19
C PRO A 443 27.26 4.69 -6.64
N THR A 444 26.26 5.48 -7.01
CA THR A 444 26.02 6.84 -6.52
C THR A 444 25.70 6.91 -5.03
N PHE A 445 25.28 5.81 -4.41
CA PHE A 445 25.02 5.73 -2.96
C PHE A 445 26.27 5.93 -2.10
N PHE A 446 27.48 5.81 -2.65
CA PHE A 446 28.73 6.06 -1.93
C PHE A 446 29.24 7.51 -2.03
N GLN A 447 28.66 8.35 -2.91
CA GLN A 447 29.19 9.68 -3.21
C GLN A 447 28.53 10.82 -2.42
N ALA A 448 27.47 10.56 -1.67
CA ALA A 448 26.89 11.54 -0.76
C ALA A 448 27.58 11.44 0.61
N LYS A 449 28.73 12.09 0.73
CA LYS A 449 29.33 12.45 2.01
C LYS A 449 29.43 13.97 2.11
#